data_AF-N1ZFT5-F1
#
_entry.id   AF-N1ZFT5-F1
#
_cell.length_a   1.000
_cell.length_b   1.000
_cell.length_c   1.000
_cell.angle_alpha   90.00
_cell.angle_beta   90.00
_cell.angle_gamma   90.00
#
_symmetry.space_group_name_H-M   'P 1'
#
loop_
_entity.id
_entity.type
_entity.pdbx_description
1 polymer ?
#
loop_
_entity_poly.entity_id
_entity_poly.type
_entity_poly.pdbx_seq_one_letter_code
_entity_poly.pdbx_strand_id
1 'polypeptide(L)' 'MAGQIYHIIQSVITQKSKGNQIIARSIKTKMILKGIAVDKYTPSSPDDPVMVQKVKDVAKEFGLTV' A
#
# COMPACT_ATOMS: atom_id res chain seq x y z
N MET A 1 -9.46 -8.96 -10.03
CA MET A 1 -10.08 -7.63 -10.06
C MET A 1 -8.93 -6.65 -10.12
N ALA A 2 -8.81 -5.85 -11.18
CA ALA A 2 -7.71 -4.88 -11.32
C ALA A 2 -7.73 -3.84 -10.18
N GLY A 3 -6.58 -3.28 -9.84
CA GLY A 3 -6.44 -2.27 -8.78
C GLY A 3 -6.44 -2.81 -7.36
N GLN A 4 -6.36 -4.12 -7.13
CA GLN A 4 -6.30 -4.69 -5.78
C GLN A 4 -5.10 -4.14 -4.99
N ILE A 5 -3.93 -4.00 -5.62
CA ILE A 5 -2.75 -3.40 -5.01
C ILE A 5 -3.02 -1.96 -4.57
N TYR A 6 -3.67 -1.16 -5.43
CA TYR A 6 -4.03 0.22 -5.12
C TYR A 6 -4.94 0.30 -3.88
N HIS A 7 -5.96 -0.56 -3.82
CA HIS A 7 -6.89 -0.59 -2.69
C HIS A 7 -6.21 -0.99 -1.38
N ILE A 8 -5.32 -1.99 -1.40
CA ILE A 8 -4.57 -2.39 -0.20
C ILE A 8 -3.68 -1.24 0.26
N ILE A 9 -2.94 -0.60 -0.64
CA ILE A 9 -2.06 0.52 -0.26
C ILE A 9 -2.88 1.67 0.33
N GLN A 10 -3.99 2.05 -0.29
CA GLN A 10 -4.86 3.10 0.24
C GLN A 10 -5.45 2.75 1.60
N SER A 11 -5.85 1.50 1.80
CA SER A 11 -6.30 1.01 3.10
C SER A 11 -5.20 1.14 4.16
N VAL A 12 -3.97 0.74 3.84
CA VAL A 12 -2.83 0.85 4.76
C VAL A 12 -2.54 2.31 5.13
N ILE A 13 -2.49 3.19 4.13
CA ILE A 13 -2.26 4.62 4.34
C ILE A 13 -3.37 5.20 5.20
N THR A 14 -4.64 4.92 4.89
CA THR A 14 -5.79 5.49 5.61
C THR A 14 -5.84 5.02 7.06
N GLN A 15 -5.70 3.71 7.30
CA GLN A 15 -5.81 3.14 8.65
C GLN A 15 -4.68 3.60 9.57
N LYS A 16 -3.46 3.73 9.04
CA LYS A 16 -2.30 4.10 9.86
C LYS A 16 -2.09 5.61 9.96
N SER A 17 -2.50 6.39 8.96
CA SER A 17 -2.43 7.85 9.03
C SER A 17 -3.49 8.44 9.95
N LYS A 18 -4.67 7.82 10.09
CA LYS A 18 -5.80 8.34 10.88
C LYS A 18 -6.11 9.81 10.58
N GLY A 19 -5.98 10.22 9.31
CA GLY A 19 -6.18 11.61 8.87
C GLY A 19 -4.95 12.52 8.99
N ASN A 20 -3.85 12.06 9.58
CA ASN A 20 -2.61 12.81 9.67
C ASN A 20 -1.79 12.71 8.37
N GLN A 21 -1.70 13.82 7.65
CA GLN A 21 -1.01 13.89 6.35
C GLN A 21 0.50 13.63 6.44
N ILE A 22 1.15 13.94 7.57
CA ILE A 22 2.58 13.65 7.76
C ILE A 22 2.78 12.14 7.88
N ILE A 23 1.94 11.47 8.67
CA ILE A 23 2.01 10.01 8.82
C ILE A 23 1.70 9.32 7.49
N ALA A 24 0.71 9.80 6.74
CA ALA A 24 0.40 9.28 5.41
C ALA A 24 1.63 9.34 4.46
N ARG A 25 2.34 10.47 4.45
CA ARG A 25 3.58 10.64 3.67
C ARG A 25 4.67 9.69 4.15
N SER A 26 4.90 9.58 5.45
CA SER A 26 5.90 8.67 6.01
C SER A 26 5.62 7.21 5.64
N ILE A 27 4.36 6.79 5.62
CA ILE A 27 3.97 5.42 5.22
C ILE A 27 4.18 5.20 3.74
N LYS A 28 3.80 6.16 2.89
CA LYS A 28 4.12 6.13 1.46
C LYS A 28 5.61 5.96 1.23
N THR A 29 6.43 6.78 1.87
CA THR A 29 7.89 6.69 1.78
C THR A 29 8.39 5.33 2.25
N LYS A 30 7.88 4.80 3.37
CA LYS A 30 8.29 3.50 3.89
C LYS A 30 7.92 2.34 2.94
N MET A 31 6.79 2.42 2.25
CA MET A 31 6.42 1.47 1.20
C MET A 31 7.34 1.56 -0.02
N ILE A 32 7.69 2.77 -0.46
CA ILE A 32 8.65 3.00 -1.55
C ILE A 32 10.01 2.41 -1.21
N LEU A 33 10.50 2.62 0.00
CA LEU A 33 11.77 2.05 0.49
C LEU A 33 11.75 0.51 0.55
N LYS A 34 10.58 -0.11 0.72
CA LYS A 34 10.39 -1.57 0.63
C LYS A 34 10.25 -2.07 -0.82
N GLY A 35 10.42 -1.18 -1.80
CA GLY A 35 10.34 -1.49 -3.23
C GLY A 35 8.91 -1.65 -3.72
N ILE A 36 7.95 -0.96 -3.10
CA ILE A 36 6.57 -0.82 -3.59
C ILE A 36 6.43 0.60 -4.12
N ALA A 37 6.43 0.77 -5.44
CA ALA A 37 6.24 2.06 -6.07
C ALA A 37 4.76 2.49 -6.00
N VAL A 38 4.36 3.02 -4.84
CA VAL A 38 2.95 3.38 -4.54
C VAL A 38 2.32 4.26 -5.62
N ASP A 39 3.08 5.22 -6.15
CA ASP A 39 2.60 6.17 -7.17
C ASP A 39 2.42 5.55 -8.57
N LYS A 40 2.94 4.33 -8.80
CA LYS A 40 2.69 3.59 -10.06
C LYS A 40 1.36 2.85 -10.07
N TYR A 41 0.79 2.56 -8.90
CA TYR A 41 -0.44 1.78 -8.82
C TYR A 41 -1.65 2.70 -8.95
N THR A 42 -2.53 2.33 -9.87
CA THR A 42 -3.83 2.98 -10.10
C THR A 42 -4.95 1.96 -9.89
N PRO A 43 -6.21 2.41 -9.73
CA PRO A 43 -7.36 1.50 -9.63
C PRO A 43 -7.55 0.58 -10.84
N SER A 44 -6.91 0.90 -11.97
CA SER A 44 -6.97 0.11 -13.21
C SER A 44 -5.65 -0.62 -13.50
N SER A 45 -4.68 -0.56 -12.59
CA SER A 45 -3.40 -1.25 -12.76
C SER A 45 -3.61 -2.77 -12.75
N PRO A 46 -2.95 -3.51 -13.65
CA PRO A 46 -2.93 -4.97 -13.55
C PRO A 46 -2.29 -5.38 -12.22
N ASP A 47 -2.94 -6.32 -11.54
CA ASP A 47 -2.44 -6.88 -10.28
C ASP A 47 -1.53 -8.06 -10.58
N ASP A 48 -0.23 -7.82 -10.46
CA ASP A 48 0.75 -8.89 -10.47
C ASP A 48 0.68 -9.65 -9.13
N PRO A 49 0.46 -10.98 -9.13
CA PRO A 49 0.32 -11.76 -7.91
C PRO A 49 1.54 -11.67 -6.99
N VAL A 50 2.75 -11.47 -7.54
CA VAL A 50 3.97 -11.28 -6.76
C VAL A 50 3.92 -9.94 -6.01
N MET A 51 3.46 -8.88 -6.68
CA MET A 51 3.34 -7.56 -6.06
C MET A 51 2.19 -7.49 -5.06
N VAL A 52 1.06 -8.16 -5.33
CA VAL A 52 -0.04 -8.30 -4.36
C VAL A 52 0.47 -8.93 -3.07
N GLN A 53 1.20 -10.03 -3.17
CA GLN A 53 1.73 -10.70 -1.98
C GLN A 53 2.69 -9.80 -1.20
N LYS A 54 3.61 -9.13 -1.91
CA LYS A 54 4.55 -8.18 -1.30
C LYS A 54 3.84 -7.04 -0.56
N VAL A 55 2.79 -6.48 -1.16
CA VAL A 55 2.01 -5.40 -0.56
C VAL A 55 1.25 -5.88 0.68
N LYS A 56 0.71 -7.11 0.65
CA LYS A 56 0.09 -7.75 1.82
C LYS A 56 1.07 -8.00 2.95
N ASP A 57 2.28 -8.48 2.63
CA ASP A 57 3.32 -8.72 3.64
C ASP A 57 3.74 -7.42 4.31
N VAL A 58 3.91 -6.35 3.52
CA VAL A 58 4.18 -5.02 4.06
C VAL A 58 3.01 -4.50 4.90
N ALA A 59 1.77 -4.74 4.49
CA ALA A 59 0.59 -4.39 5.29
C ALA A 59 0.57 -5.13 6.65
N LYS A 60 0.92 -6.42 6.67
CA LYS A 60 1.08 -7.21 7.90
C LYS A 60 2.18 -6.66 8.80
N GLU A 61 3.32 -6.24 8.24
CA GLU A 61 4.37 -5.57 9.01
C GLU A 61 3.88 -4.26 9.66
N PHE A 62 2.96 -3.56 8.99
CA PHE A 62 2.28 -2.41 9.57
C PHE A 62 1.22 -2.80 10.60
N GLY A 63 1.05 -4.07 10.94
CA GLY A 63 0.05 -4.56 11.89
C GLY A 63 -1.38 -4.49 11.37
N LEU A 64 -1.55 -4.50 10.04
CA LEU A 64 -2.84 -4.50 9.38
C LEU A 64 -3.11 -5.87 8.77
N THR A 65 -4.33 -6.37 8.95
CA THR A 65 -4.80 -7.59 8.28
C THR A 65 -5.69 -7.16 7.11
N VAL A 66 -5.27 -7.44 5.88
CA VAL A 66 -5.91 -7.01 4.63
C VAL A 66 -6.13 -8.19 3.70
#